data_AF-F4AVN1-F1
#
_entry.id   AF-F4AVN1-F1
#
_cell.length_a   1.000
_cell.length_b   1.000
_cell.length_c   1.000
_cell.angle_alpha   90.00
_cell.angle_beta   90.00
_cell.angle_gamma   90.00
#
_symmetry.space_group_name_H-M   'P 1'
#
loop_
_entity.id
_entity.type
_entity.pdbx_description
1 polymer ?
#
loop_
_entity_poly.entity_id
_entity_poly.type
_entity_poly.pdbx_seq_one_letter_code
_entity_poly.pdbx_strand_id
1 'polypeptide(L)'
;MKAKWCFIIFILNTIYLNAQKDSVFIYMDESTNLMVGKNHNYSLEIYIPSSDKRFSFDTYNFLPLNEVAFDKVPLNQMEKSLPDDTIVLSRSDLSTFTSCELHEYLSDSKQIYFVRDAGSQEFVYFNAIYLGTTKNLQTLKMHH
;
A
#
# COMPACT_ATOMS: atom_id res chain seq x y z
N MET A 1 -20.11 32.04 23.71
CA MET A 1 -19.51 30.73 24.05
C MET A 1 -19.76 29.65 22.98
N LYS A 2 -20.95 29.56 22.37
CA LYS A 2 -21.27 28.52 21.37
C LYS A 2 -20.33 28.47 20.14
N ALA A 3 -19.90 29.63 19.63
CA ALA A 3 -18.99 29.69 18.48
C ALA A 3 -17.56 29.14 18.74
N LYS A 4 -17.08 29.21 20.00
CA LYS A 4 -15.75 28.67 20.36
C LYS A 4 -15.72 27.14 20.33
N TRP A 5 -16.84 26.49 20.67
CA TRP A 5 -16.96 25.03 20.65
C TRP A 5 -17.03 24.49 19.22
N CYS A 6 -17.72 25.17 18.29
CA CYS A 6 -17.72 24.80 16.87
C CYS A 6 -16.32 24.84 16.25
N PHE A 7 -15.50 25.83 16.63
CA PHE A 7 -14.13 25.96 16.13
C PHE A 7 -13.23 24.79 16.59
N ILE A 8 -13.38 24.35 17.85
CA ILE A 8 -12.66 23.20 18.40
C ILE A 8 -13.06 21.90 17.70
N ILE A 9 -14.36 21.71 17.43
CA ILE A 9 -14.87 20.52 16.71
C ILE A 9 -14.34 20.49 15.27
N PHE A 10 -14.26 21.66 14.62
CA PHE A 10 -13.74 21.77 13.25
C PHE A 10 -12.25 21.43 13.17
N ILE A 11 -11.46 21.92 14.14
CA ILE A 11 -10.02 21.60 14.26
C ILE A 11 -9.80 20.11 14.53
N LEU A 12 -10.57 19.52 15.46
CA LEU A 12 -10.44 18.09 15.78
C LEU A 12 -10.78 17.19 14.58
N ASN A 13 -11.81 17.53 13.79
CA ASN A 13 -12.16 16.80 12.57
C ASN A 13 -11.06 16.89 11.50
N THR A 14 -10.44 18.06 11.32
CA THR A 14 -9.37 18.22 10.33
C THR A 14 -8.10 17.47 10.73
N ILE A 15 -7.79 17.38 12.02
CA ILE A 15 -6.66 16.59 12.53
C ILE A 15 -6.91 15.09 12.33
N TYR A 16 -8.11 14.60 12.63
CA TYR A 16 -8.46 13.18 12.48
C TYR A 16 -8.42 12.74 11.01
N LEU A 17 -8.92 13.57 10.10
CA LEU A 17 -8.86 13.32 8.65
C LEU A 17 -7.43 13.39 8.09
N ASN A 18 -6.55 14.22 8.65
CA ASN A 18 -5.14 14.26 8.25
C ASN A 18 -4.31 13.11 8.81
N ALA A 19 -4.62 12.61 10.02
CA ALA A 19 -3.92 11.47 10.60
C ALA A 19 -4.08 10.18 9.75
N GLN A 20 -5.18 10.08 8.99
CA GLN A 20 -5.44 8.98 8.07
C GLN A 20 -4.73 9.15 6.71
N LYS A 21 -4.24 10.36 6.36
CA LYS A 21 -3.48 10.60 5.12
C LYS A 21 -1.99 10.23 5.23
N ASP A 22 -1.48 10.02 6.44
CA ASP A 22 -0.04 9.74 6.63
C ASP A 22 0.31 8.25 6.43
N SER A 23 -0.67 7.35 6.52
CA SER A 23 -0.46 5.91 6.48
C SER A 23 -1.47 5.20 5.58
N VAL A 24 -0.98 4.37 4.66
CA VAL A 24 -1.81 3.52 3.80
C VAL A 24 -1.63 2.07 4.18
N PHE A 25 -2.71 1.32 4.23
CA PHE A 25 -2.72 -0.12 4.52
C PHE A 25 -3.19 -0.85 3.27
N ILE A 26 -2.36 -1.75 2.76
CA ILE A 26 -2.60 -2.51 1.53
C ILE A 26 -2.66 -3.99 1.86
N TYR A 27 -3.76 -4.64 1.49
CA TYR A 27 -3.92 -6.07 1.68
C TYR A 27 -3.02 -6.86 0.72
N MET A 28 -2.27 -7.83 1.25
CA MET A 28 -1.48 -8.78 0.47
C MET A 28 -2.34 -9.98 0.07
N ASP A 29 -2.80 -9.97 -1.18
CA ASP A 29 -3.42 -11.14 -1.81
C ASP A 29 -2.43 -11.85 -2.77
N GLU A 30 -2.93 -12.85 -3.50
CA GLU A 30 -2.17 -13.62 -4.49
C GLU A 30 -1.58 -12.78 -5.64
N SER A 31 -2.09 -11.56 -5.85
CA SER A 31 -1.61 -10.66 -6.90
C SER A 31 -0.44 -9.78 -6.46
N THR A 32 -0.10 -9.81 -5.17
CA THR A 32 1.06 -9.13 -4.61
C THR A 32 2.29 -10.02 -4.77
N ASN A 33 3.25 -9.59 -5.60
CA ASN A 33 4.44 -10.38 -5.87
C ASN A 33 5.61 -9.90 -4.99
N LEU A 34 6.02 -10.73 -4.03
CA LEU A 34 7.21 -10.52 -3.22
C LEU A 34 8.37 -11.31 -3.84
N MET A 35 9.34 -10.60 -4.40
CA MET A 35 10.52 -11.17 -5.02
C MET A 35 11.74 -10.99 -4.11
N VAL A 36 12.59 -12.02 -4.04
CA VAL A 36 13.86 -11.98 -3.32
C VAL A 36 15.00 -12.05 -4.33
N GLY A 37 15.73 -10.94 -4.47
CA GLY A 37 16.90 -10.87 -5.34
C GLY A 37 18.06 -11.72 -4.80
N LYS A 38 19.01 -12.07 -5.69
CA LYS A 38 20.21 -12.87 -5.34
C LYS A 38 21.09 -12.25 -4.24
N ASN A 39 20.96 -10.94 -4.01
CA ASN A 39 21.66 -10.21 -2.95
C ASN A 39 20.85 -10.10 -1.65
N HIS A 40 19.73 -10.83 -1.53
CA HIS A 40 18.74 -10.70 -0.44
C HIS A 40 18.02 -9.34 -0.41
N ASN A 41 18.02 -8.61 -1.53
CA ASN A 41 17.20 -7.43 -1.67
C ASN A 41 15.77 -7.87 -1.97
N TYR A 42 14.83 -7.52 -1.11
CA TYR A 42 13.41 -7.78 -1.31
C TYR A 42 12.83 -6.68 -2.18
N SER A 43 12.09 -7.05 -3.22
CA SER A 43 11.27 -6.13 -4.00
C SER A 43 9.83 -6.61 -3.98
N LEU A 44 8.91 -5.69 -3.81
CA LEU A 44 7.48 -5.96 -3.78
C LEU A 44 6.81 -5.23 -4.92
N GLU A 45 6.00 -5.95 -5.68
CA GLU A 45 5.34 -5.42 -6.88
C GLU A 45 3.84 -5.70 -6.84
N ILE A 46 3.04 -4.69 -7.13
CA ILE A 46 1.60 -4.81 -7.36
C ILE A 46 1.32 -4.49 -8.83
N TYR A 47 0.61 -5.38 -9.52
CA TYR A 47 0.23 -5.21 -10.92
C TYR A 47 -1.24 -4.82 -11.06
N ILE A 48 -1.50 -3.60 -11.49
CA ILE A 48 -2.87 -3.10 -11.71
C ILE A 48 -3.11 -2.95 -13.21
N PRO A 49 -4.28 -3.37 -13.75
CA PRO A 49 -4.59 -3.17 -15.15
C PRO A 49 -4.39 -1.73 -15.59
N SER A 50 -3.61 -1.53 -16.66
CA SER A 50 -3.25 -0.19 -17.10
C SER A 50 -4.43 0.52 -17.76
N SER A 51 -4.65 1.77 -17.37
CA SER A 51 -5.58 2.68 -18.05
C SER A 51 -5.09 3.09 -19.45
N ASP A 52 -3.77 3.05 -19.68
CA ASP A 52 -3.16 3.22 -21.00
C ASP A 52 -3.40 1.96 -21.85
N LYS A 53 -4.09 2.13 -22.97
CA LYS A 53 -4.48 1.05 -23.89
C LYS A 53 -3.29 0.27 -24.45
N ARG A 54 -2.09 0.85 -24.47
CA ARG A 54 -0.88 0.21 -25.01
C ARG A 54 -0.33 -0.86 -24.08
N PHE A 55 -0.60 -0.78 -22.78
CA PHE A 55 -0.03 -1.67 -21.77
C PHE A 55 -1.12 -2.52 -21.11
N SER A 56 -0.74 -3.72 -20.69
CA SER A 56 -1.61 -4.63 -19.97
C SER A 56 -1.73 -4.25 -18.50
N PHE A 57 -0.60 -3.89 -17.88
CA PHE A 57 -0.54 -3.56 -16.45
C PHE A 57 0.42 -2.40 -16.20
N ASP A 58 0.13 -1.64 -15.14
CA ASP A 58 1.04 -0.75 -14.46
C ASP A 58 1.63 -1.49 -13.26
N THR A 59 2.95 -1.39 -13.09
CA THR A 59 3.67 -2.04 -11.99
C THR A 59 4.05 -1.00 -10.94
N TYR A 60 3.53 -1.17 -9.72
CA TYR A 60 3.83 -0.31 -8.57
C TYR A 60 4.86 -1.01 -7.70
N ASN A 61 6.02 -0.37 -7.52
CA ASN A 61 7.19 -0.99 -6.90
C ASN A 61 7.38 -0.46 -5.49
N PHE A 62 7.69 -1.37 -4.56
CA PHE A 62 7.92 -1.05 -3.15
C PHE A 62 9.19 -1.74 -2.64
N LEU A 63 9.88 -1.06 -1.71
CA LEU A 63 11.01 -1.59 -0.96
C LEU A 63 10.58 -1.86 0.49
N PRO A 64 10.50 -3.13 0.92
CA PRO A 64 10.21 -3.45 2.32
C PRO A 64 11.31 -2.94 3.25
N LEU A 65 10.92 -2.29 4.35
CA LEU A 65 11.86 -1.67 5.31
C LEU A 65 12.52 -2.65 6.29
N ASN A 66 12.25 -3.95 6.17
CA ASN A 66 12.75 -4.96 7.10
C ASN A 66 13.42 -6.12 6.35
N GLU A 67 14.61 -5.86 5.81
CA GLU A 67 15.41 -6.79 5.00
C GLU A 67 15.88 -8.05 5.76
N VAL A 68 15.89 -8.04 7.09
CA VAL A 68 16.60 -9.05 7.90
C VAL A 68 15.72 -10.26 8.30
N ALA A 69 14.41 -10.24 8.03
CA ALA A 69 13.48 -10.99 8.89
C ALA A 69 12.43 -11.89 8.20
N PHE A 70 12.25 -11.87 6.88
CA PHE A 70 11.12 -12.61 6.26
C PHE A 70 11.15 -14.13 6.51
N ASP A 71 12.33 -14.74 6.54
CA ASP A 71 12.49 -16.19 6.76
C ASP A 71 12.90 -16.57 8.20
N LYS A 72 13.24 -15.59 9.04
CA LYS A 72 13.94 -15.82 10.32
C LYS A 72 13.22 -15.30 11.55
N VAL A 73 12.24 -14.42 11.41
CA VAL A 73 11.45 -13.94 12.54
C VAL A 73 10.14 -14.71 12.53
N PRO A 74 9.81 -15.44 13.61
CA PRO A 74 8.52 -16.12 13.67
C PRO A 74 7.41 -15.07 13.58
N LEU A 75 6.45 -15.30 12.68
CA LEU A 75 5.38 -14.35 12.28
C LEU A 75 4.74 -13.62 13.48
N ASN A 76 4.53 -14.35 14.58
CA ASN A 76 4.00 -13.87 15.86
C ASN A 76 4.80 -12.73 16.54
N GLN A 77 6.03 -12.42 16.11
CA GLN A 77 6.85 -11.34 16.65
C GLN A 77 6.83 -10.07 15.78
N MET A 78 6.31 -10.12 14.55
CA MET A 78 6.15 -8.95 13.66
C MET A 78 4.71 -8.46 13.57
N GLU A 79 3.76 -9.27 14.03
CA GLU A 79 2.32 -8.99 14.03
C GLU A 79 1.99 -7.84 14.99
N LYS A 80 1.81 -6.64 14.44
CA LYS A 80 1.07 -5.57 15.12
C LYS A 80 -0.39 -5.67 14.71
N SER A 81 -1.28 -5.71 15.71
CA SER A 81 -2.71 -5.55 15.47
C SER A 81 -2.95 -4.25 14.72
N LEU A 82 -3.83 -4.32 13.73
CA LEU A 82 -4.32 -3.12 13.05
C LEU A 82 -5.01 -2.22 14.07
N PRO A 83 -4.80 -0.89 14.01
CA PRO A 83 -5.62 0.04 14.76
C PRO A 83 -7.10 -0.17 14.41
N ASP A 84 -7.98 -0.03 15.40
CA ASP A 84 -9.42 -0.08 15.18
C ASP A 84 -9.85 0.94 14.10
N ASP A 85 -10.83 0.56 13.27
CA ASP A 85 -11.35 1.35 12.13
C ASP A 85 -10.36 1.65 11.00
N THR A 86 -9.23 0.92 10.91
CA THR A 86 -8.31 1.03 9.77
C THR A 86 -8.96 0.54 8.48
N ILE A 87 -8.94 1.37 7.44
CA ILE A 87 -9.35 0.97 6.09
C ILE A 87 -8.16 0.28 5.42
N VAL A 88 -8.31 -1.01 5.13
CA VAL A 88 -7.33 -1.78 4.36
C VAL A 88 -7.77 -1.82 2.91
N LEU A 89 -6.90 -1.38 2.01
CA LEU A 89 -7.17 -1.34 0.57
C LEU A 89 -6.75 -2.66 -0.09
N SER A 90 -7.69 -3.30 -0.78
CA SER A 90 -7.39 -4.43 -1.67
C SER A 90 -6.85 -3.93 -3.02
N ARG A 91 -6.29 -4.84 -3.83
CA ARG A 91 -5.95 -4.50 -5.22
C ARG A 91 -7.15 -3.97 -6.02
N SER A 92 -8.34 -4.49 -5.76
CA SER A 92 -9.56 -4.03 -6.43
C SER A 92 -9.85 -2.57 -6.10
N ASP A 93 -9.65 -2.15 -4.85
CA ASP A 93 -9.80 -0.76 -4.44
C ASP A 93 -8.76 0.13 -5.11
N LEU A 94 -7.51 -0.31 -5.16
CA LEU A 94 -6.43 0.40 -5.86
C LEU A 94 -6.71 0.54 -7.36
N SER A 95 -7.39 -0.43 -7.97
CA SER A 95 -7.75 -0.39 -9.41
C SER A 95 -8.84 0.63 -9.76
N THR A 96 -9.51 1.21 -8.76
CA THR A 96 -10.50 2.28 -8.97
C THR A 96 -9.85 3.63 -9.27
N PHE A 97 -8.59 3.82 -8.88
CA PHE A 97 -7.81 5.00 -9.16
C PHE A 97 -7.27 4.98 -10.60
N THR A 98 -7.15 6.14 -11.23
CA THR A 98 -6.33 6.26 -12.44
C THR A 98 -4.85 6.10 -12.11
N SER A 99 -4.04 5.77 -13.11
CA SER A 99 -2.60 5.52 -12.91
C SER A 99 -1.85 6.72 -12.30
N CYS A 100 -2.26 7.94 -12.62
CA CYS A 100 -1.67 9.16 -12.05
C CYS A 100 -2.14 9.39 -10.62
N GLU A 101 -3.45 9.25 -10.36
CA GLU A 101 -4.00 9.43 -9.01
C GLU A 101 -3.42 8.43 -8.01
N LEU A 102 -3.26 7.17 -8.42
CA LEU A 102 -2.66 6.17 -7.54
C LEU A 102 -1.18 6.44 -7.29
N HIS A 103 -0.44 6.87 -8.31
CA HIS A 103 0.95 7.28 -8.15
C HIS A 103 1.08 8.43 -7.15
N GLU A 104 0.29 9.50 -7.31
CA GLU A 104 0.28 10.65 -6.40
C GLU A 104 -0.12 10.23 -4.98
N TYR A 105 -1.19 9.43 -4.84
CA TYR A 105 -1.64 8.91 -3.55
C TYR A 105 -0.54 8.16 -2.80
N LEU A 106 0.16 7.23 -3.47
CA LEU A 106 1.23 6.46 -2.88
C LEU A 106 2.50 7.29 -2.63
N SER A 107 2.78 8.28 -3.48
CA SER A 107 3.92 9.20 -3.31
C SER A 107 3.73 10.17 -2.15
N ASP A 108 2.50 10.61 -1.89
CA ASP A 108 2.17 11.49 -0.77
C ASP A 108 2.08 10.75 0.58
N SER A 109 2.00 9.41 0.54
CA SER A 109 1.88 8.56 1.72
C SER A 109 3.22 8.45 2.46
N LYS A 110 3.26 8.88 3.73
CA LYS A 110 4.50 8.81 4.54
C LYS A 110 4.84 7.38 4.95
N GLN A 111 3.83 6.54 5.16
CA GLN A 111 3.98 5.16 5.60
C GLN A 111 3.06 4.27 4.79
N ILE A 112 3.59 3.16 4.28
CA ILE A 112 2.81 2.17 3.54
C ILE A 112 3.00 0.84 4.23
N TYR A 113 1.91 0.27 4.70
CA TYR A 113 1.85 -0.97 5.44
C TYR A 113 1.21 -2.05 4.60
N PHE A 114 1.82 -3.21 4.57
CA PHE A 114 1.25 -4.40 3.98
C PHE A 114 0.62 -5.25 5.06
N VAL A 115 -0.62 -5.65 4.81
CA VAL A 115 -1.48 -6.39 5.74
C VAL A 115 -1.69 -7.81 5.21
N ARG A 116 -1.75 -8.80 6.09
CA ARG A 116 -2.06 -10.18 5.74
C ARG A 116 -3.07 -10.77 6.73
N ASP A 117 -3.95 -11.64 6.23
CA ASP A 117 -4.78 -12.49 7.08
C ASP A 117 -3.97 -13.60 7.74
N ALA A 118 -4.15 -13.75 9.06
CA ALA A 118 -3.72 -14.91 9.82
C ALA A 118 -4.95 -15.54 10.52
N GLY A 119 -5.74 -16.28 9.76
CA GLY A 119 -6.94 -16.94 10.26
C GLY A 119 -8.14 -16.00 10.31
N SER A 120 -8.52 -15.54 11.51
CA SER A 120 -9.69 -14.67 11.73
C SER A 120 -9.33 -13.22 12.04
N GLN A 121 -8.07 -12.83 11.90
CA GLN A 121 -7.58 -11.49 12.21
C GLN A 121 -6.57 -11.06 11.14
N GLU A 122 -6.67 -9.79 10.76
CA GLU A 122 -5.73 -9.09 9.89
C GLU A 122 -4.59 -8.50 10.74
N PHE A 123 -3.36 -8.60 10.25
CA PHE A 123 -2.19 -8.04 10.92
C PHE A 123 -1.32 -7.25 9.97
N VAL A 124 -0.69 -6.20 10.49
CA VAL A 124 0.38 -5.50 9.76
C VAL A 124 1.57 -6.44 9.68
N TYR A 125 1.95 -6.80 8.45
CA TYR A 125 3.04 -7.72 8.17
C TYR A 125 4.38 -6.98 8.08
N PHE A 126 4.45 -5.90 7.29
CA PHE A 126 5.62 -5.02 7.24
C PHE A 126 5.28 -3.64 6.68
N ASN A 127 6.22 -2.69 6.85
CA ASN A 127 6.19 -1.38 6.20
C ASN A 127 7.09 -1.42 4.95
N ALA A 128 6.70 -0.69 3.90
CA ALA A 128 7.49 -0.50 2.70
C ALA A 128 7.55 0.96 2.25
N ILE A 129 8.61 1.30 1.52
CA ILE A 129 8.76 2.57 0.80
C ILE A 129 8.25 2.38 -0.63
N TYR A 130 7.41 3.29 -1.10
CA TYR A 130 7.05 3.33 -2.52
C TYR A 130 8.19 3.89 -3.37
N LEU A 131 8.60 3.14 -4.39
CA LEU A 131 9.71 3.49 -5.28
C LEU A 131 9.27 4.11 -6.60
N GLY A 132 7.97 4.06 -6.91
CA GLY A 132 7.40 4.58 -8.15
C GLY A 132 6.72 3.52 -9.01
N THR A 133 6.10 4.00 -10.08
CA THR A 133 5.39 3.17 -11.06
C THR A 133 6.25 2.97 -12.30
N THR A 134 6.30 1.74 -12.78
CA THR A 134 6.96 1.37 -14.04
C THR A 134 5.93 0.85 -15.03
N LYS A 135 6.08 1.24 -16.31
CA LYS A 135 5.39 0.62 -17.43
C LYS A 135 6.37 -0.31 -18.14
N ASN A 136 6.19 -1.61 -17.97
CA ASN A 136 7.10 -2.59 -18.57
C ASN A 136 6.74 -2.83 -20.04
N LEU A 137 7.73 -2.71 -20.94
CA LEU A 137 7.59 -3.00 -22.38
C LEU A 137 7.10 -4.44 -22.65
N GLN A 138 7.42 -5.39 -21.78
CA GLN A 138 6.93 -6.78 -21.88
C GLN A 138 5.42 -6.90 -21.68
N THR A 139 4.77 -5.89 -21.08
CA THR A 139 3.31 -5.84 -20.91
C THR A 139 2.61 -5.12 -22.04
N LEU A 140 3.34 -4.67 -23.07
CA LEU A 140 2.74 -4.10 -24.27
C LEU A 140 1.70 -5.07 -24.82
N LYS A 141 0.47 -4.58 -24.99
CA LYS A 141 -0.54 -5.32 -25.73
C LYS A 141 -0.06 -5.34 -27.18
N MET A 142 0.38 -6.49 -27.65
CA MET A 142 0.65 -6.67 -29.07
C MET A 142 -0.68 -6.52 -29.80
N HIS A 143 -0.91 -5.34 -30.35
CA HIS A 143 -2.02 -5.09 -31.26
C HIS A 143 -1.75 -5.87 -32.54
N HIS A 144 -2.49 -6.96 -32.75
CA HIS A 144 -2.76 -7.50 -34.08
C HIS A 144 -4.02 -6.84 -34.64
#